data_AF-A0A409WV13-F1
#
_entry.id   AF-A0A409WV13-F1
#
_cell.length_a   1.000
_cell.length_b   1.000
_cell.length_c   1.000
_cell.angle_alpha   90.00
_cell.angle_beta   90.00
_cell.angle_gamma   90.00
#
_symmetry.space_group_name_H-M   'P 1'
#
loop_
_entity.id
_entity.type
_entity.pdbx_description
1 polymer ?
#
loop_
_entity_poly.entity_id
_entity_poly.type
_entity_poly.pdbx_seq_one_letter_code
_entity_poly.pdbx_strand_id
1 'polypeptide(L)'
;MDEHYDVIKAGEELDSIASARILTDKDTMADEYVHNAKVKEYSTVQQIHPIVWKLTYANNPTDEVLLRLPGILCQKELPPITASLDTLIRKHAKKYLRQQVQITGLGSVQFDNAINKIREIYLKFTDKVDEKLLHPWKPDSFNSFPAINATTRYFTPTRMAASSSSVPFASYVDPDGRLKQAMGSDFIHTVENRVDYYEMIRGLNDSVSYRAVDPVTFKVGDIVEAILAFSVVPVTPQDIRNGSKKMIISLRSLALLDNSQRINAAIAGMQAEASVAIARPFAPTTNKRRRVQFKQDSTDEEESIIGLKRLHLSGKMEKENIKQSGPLFSAVGMNLD
;
A
#
# COMPACT_ATOMS: atom_id res chain seq x y z
N MET A 1 -6.78 2.00 8.96
CA MET A 1 -6.27 3.00 9.90
C MET A 1 -6.91 2.68 11.23
N ASP A 2 -6.12 2.60 12.29
CA ASP A 2 -6.59 2.32 13.64
C ASP A 2 -6.86 3.64 14.39
N GLU A 3 -7.24 3.52 15.67
CA GLU A 3 -7.54 4.65 16.54
C GLU A 3 -6.32 5.52 16.89
N HIS A 4 -5.10 5.06 16.59
CA HIS A 4 -3.85 5.78 16.89
C HIS A 4 -3.39 6.64 15.71
N TYR A 5 -4.06 6.52 14.57
CA TYR A 5 -3.78 7.31 13.37
C TYR A 5 -4.39 8.70 13.48
N ASP A 6 -3.54 9.73 13.50
CA ASP A 6 -3.98 11.14 13.54
C ASP A 6 -4.50 11.57 12.16
N VAL A 7 -5.82 11.43 12.00
CA VAL A 7 -6.55 11.74 10.77
C VAL A 7 -6.39 13.21 10.37
N ILE A 8 -6.42 14.13 11.34
CA ILE A 8 -6.38 15.57 11.09
C ILE A 8 -4.98 15.95 10.60
N LYS A 9 -3.96 15.55 11.34
CA LYS A 9 -2.57 15.83 11.00
C LYS A 9 -2.17 15.22 9.66
N ALA A 10 -2.65 14.02 9.35
CA ALA A 10 -2.42 13.40 8.05
C ALA A 10 -3.05 14.18 6.89
N GLY A 11 -4.26 14.72 7.08
CA GLY A 11 -4.92 15.60 6.10
C GLY A 11 -4.15 16.91 5.88
N GLU A 12 -3.66 17.54 6.95
CA GLU A 12 -2.83 18.75 6.87
C GLU A 12 -1.48 18.49 6.17
N GLU A 13 -0.83 17.37 6.48
CA GLU A 13 0.43 16.98 5.84
C GLU A 13 0.22 16.67 4.36
N LEU A 14 -0.89 16.02 3.99
CA LEU A 14 -1.27 15.82 2.60
C LEU A 14 -1.42 17.16 1.86
N ASP A 15 -2.12 18.14 2.43
CA ASP A 15 -2.27 19.47 1.82
C ASP A 15 -0.92 20.20 1.69
N SER A 16 -0.04 20.05 2.68
CA SER A 16 1.32 20.60 2.63
C SER A 16 2.14 19.99 1.50
N ILE A 17 2.14 18.65 1.38
CA ILE A 17 2.86 17.92 0.33
C ILE A 17 2.29 18.27 -1.06
N ALA A 18 0.96 18.28 -1.21
CA ALA A 18 0.32 18.63 -2.47
C ALA A 18 0.68 20.07 -2.89
N SER A 19 0.61 21.02 -1.95
CA SER A 19 0.93 22.43 -2.23
C SER A 19 2.41 22.63 -2.57
N ALA A 20 3.32 22.02 -1.82
CA ALA A 20 4.75 22.09 -2.10
C ALA A 20 5.07 21.58 -3.51
N ARG A 21 4.45 20.47 -3.91
CA ARG A 21 4.65 19.88 -5.23
C ARG A 21 4.14 20.74 -6.37
N ILE A 22 2.95 21.34 -6.23
CA ILE A 22 2.43 22.30 -7.22
C ILE A 22 3.40 23.47 -7.38
N LEU A 23 4.01 23.93 -6.29
CA LEU A 23 4.98 25.03 -6.32
C LEU A 23 6.30 24.63 -6.98
N THR A 24 6.79 23.40 -6.75
CA THR A 24 8.03 22.89 -7.34
C THR A 24 7.88 22.52 -8.82
N ASP A 25 6.71 21.99 -9.22
CA ASP A 25 6.42 21.52 -10.59
C ASP A 25 5.93 22.65 -11.53
N LYS A 26 6.07 23.92 -11.12
CA LYS A 26 5.45 25.11 -11.73
C LYS A 26 5.63 25.29 -13.23
N ASP A 27 6.65 24.68 -13.84
CA ASP A 27 7.00 24.97 -15.24
C ASP A 27 6.80 23.79 -16.22
N THR A 28 6.42 22.58 -15.78
CA THR A 28 6.30 21.45 -16.73
C THR A 28 5.17 20.47 -16.48
N MET A 29 4.76 20.21 -15.23
CA MET A 29 3.85 19.08 -14.91
C MET A 29 2.68 19.47 -13.98
N ALA A 30 2.53 20.75 -13.62
CA ALA A 30 1.48 21.21 -12.70
C ALA A 30 0.05 20.91 -13.21
N ASP A 31 -0.15 20.92 -14.54
CA ASP A 31 -1.43 20.60 -15.19
C ASP A 31 -1.75 19.09 -15.18
N GLU A 32 -0.77 18.25 -14.84
CA GLU A 32 -0.97 16.82 -14.69
C GLU A 32 -1.62 16.48 -13.34
N TYR A 33 -1.73 17.41 -12.39
CA TYR A 33 -2.46 17.13 -11.16
C TYR A 33 -3.97 17.22 -11.37
N VAL A 34 -4.72 16.28 -10.79
CA VAL A 34 -6.18 16.20 -10.98
C VAL A 34 -6.87 17.52 -10.62
N HIS A 35 -6.50 18.20 -9.53
CA HIS A 35 -7.15 19.45 -9.13
C HIS A 35 -6.89 20.63 -10.09
N ASN A 36 -5.78 20.59 -10.86
CA ASN A 36 -5.42 21.59 -11.87
C ASN A 36 -5.81 21.17 -13.31
N ALA A 37 -6.45 20.01 -13.48
CA ALA A 37 -6.68 19.44 -14.79
C ALA A 37 -7.48 20.39 -15.71
N LYS A 38 -6.93 20.65 -16.90
CA LYS A 38 -7.52 21.53 -17.92
C LYS A 38 -8.54 20.78 -18.76
N VAL A 39 -9.69 20.44 -18.17
CA VAL A 39 -10.75 19.60 -18.79
C VAL A 39 -11.22 20.10 -20.17
N LYS A 40 -11.11 21.41 -20.44
CA LYS A 40 -11.41 22.01 -21.75
C LYS A 40 -10.46 21.54 -22.86
N GLU A 41 -9.22 21.24 -22.52
CA GLU A 41 -8.17 20.77 -23.45
C GLU A 41 -8.21 19.26 -23.68
N TYR A 42 -9.13 18.55 -23.04
CA TYR A 42 -9.31 17.12 -23.23
C TYR A 42 -10.41 16.82 -24.25
N SER A 43 -10.33 15.64 -24.83
CA SER A 43 -11.33 15.06 -25.73
C SER A 43 -11.68 13.64 -25.27
N THR A 44 -12.82 13.16 -25.73
CA THR A 44 -13.27 11.79 -25.45
C THR A 44 -13.24 11.02 -26.76
N VAL A 45 -12.39 10.00 -26.84
CA VAL A 45 -12.21 9.16 -28.04
C VAL A 45 -12.78 7.78 -27.79
N GLN A 46 -13.61 7.31 -28.73
CA GLN A 46 -14.14 5.95 -28.70
C GLN A 46 -13.17 4.99 -29.39
N GLN A 47 -12.65 4.05 -28.62
CA GLN A 47 -12.02 2.83 -29.13
C GLN A 47 -13.11 1.80 -29.43
N ILE A 48 -13.07 1.18 -30.60
CA ILE A 48 -14.12 0.23 -31.07
C ILE A 48 -13.85 -1.19 -30.56
N HIS A 49 -12.58 -1.55 -30.37
CA HIS A 49 -12.20 -2.90 -29.96
C HIS A 49 -11.14 -2.86 -28.83
N PRO A 50 -11.52 -3.10 -27.57
CA PRO A 50 -12.89 -3.22 -27.08
C PRO A 50 -13.60 -1.85 -27.08
N ILE A 51 -14.93 -1.84 -27.03
CA ILE A 51 -15.70 -0.58 -26.92
C ILE A 51 -15.38 0.08 -25.58
N VAL A 52 -14.64 1.19 -25.64
CA VAL A 52 -14.23 2.01 -24.50
C VAL A 52 -14.17 3.47 -24.94
N TRP A 53 -14.62 4.39 -24.11
CA TRP A 53 -14.38 5.82 -24.32
C TRP A 53 -13.26 6.27 -23.39
N LYS A 54 -12.13 6.69 -23.95
CA LYS A 54 -10.98 7.15 -23.18
C LYS A 54 -10.91 8.67 -23.18
N LEU A 55 -10.41 9.22 -22.08
CA LEU A 55 -10.02 10.63 -22.00
C LEU A 55 -8.64 10.81 -22.65
N THR A 56 -8.54 11.67 -23.64
CA THR A 56 -7.32 11.93 -24.43
C THR A 56 -7.08 13.42 -24.54
N TYR A 57 -5.88 13.85 -24.90
CA TYR A 57 -5.63 15.25 -25.18
C TYR A 57 -6.36 15.67 -26.48
N ALA A 58 -6.94 16.87 -26.53
CA ALA A 58 -7.67 17.34 -27.71
C ALA A 58 -6.74 17.55 -28.92
N ASN A 59 -5.50 17.97 -28.67
CA ASN A 59 -4.46 18.15 -29.69
C ASN A 59 -3.78 16.83 -30.08
N ASN A 60 -3.75 15.82 -29.19
CA ASN A 60 -3.24 14.49 -29.48
C ASN A 60 -4.24 13.40 -29.02
N PRO A 61 -5.18 13.00 -29.89
CA PRO A 61 -6.17 11.97 -29.59
C PRO A 61 -5.58 10.56 -29.38
N THR A 62 -4.28 10.36 -29.64
CA THR A 62 -3.61 9.06 -29.40
C THR A 62 -3.05 8.95 -27.99
N ASP A 63 -2.84 10.09 -27.32
CA ASP A 63 -2.28 10.13 -25.98
C ASP A 63 -3.41 10.15 -24.94
N GLU A 64 -3.42 9.13 -24.10
CA GLU A 64 -4.31 9.05 -22.94
C GLU A 64 -3.91 10.09 -21.90
N VAL A 65 -4.90 10.80 -21.34
CA VAL A 65 -4.67 11.78 -20.27
C VAL A 65 -4.39 11.03 -18.98
N LEU A 66 -3.19 11.26 -18.43
CA LEU A 66 -2.74 10.71 -17.16
C LEU A 66 -2.68 11.82 -16.12
N LEU A 67 -3.42 11.66 -15.01
CA LEU A 67 -3.48 12.67 -13.96
C LEU A 67 -2.98 12.14 -12.61
N ARG A 68 -2.21 12.96 -11.90
CA ARG A 68 -1.64 12.70 -10.59
C ARG A 68 -2.61 13.11 -9.48
N LEU A 69 -2.80 12.23 -8.52
CA LEU A 69 -3.63 12.45 -7.35
C LEU A 69 -2.84 12.06 -6.09
N PRO A 70 -2.29 13.05 -5.36
CA PRO A 70 -1.86 12.86 -3.99
C PRO A 70 -3.05 12.48 -3.10
N GLY A 71 -2.85 11.57 -2.16
CA GLY A 71 -3.83 11.23 -1.15
C GLY A 71 -3.34 10.17 -0.19
N ILE A 72 -4.18 9.77 0.76
CA ILE A 72 -3.83 8.81 1.80
C ILE A 72 -4.43 7.45 1.46
N LEU A 73 -3.60 6.42 1.45
CA LEU A 73 -4.01 5.05 1.13
C LEU A 73 -4.85 4.46 2.27
N CYS A 74 -6.14 4.24 2.07
CA CYS A 74 -7.03 3.70 3.09
C CYS A 74 -7.38 2.22 2.89
N GLN A 75 -7.39 1.73 1.65
CA GLN A 75 -7.51 0.30 1.33
C GLN A 75 -6.63 -0.07 0.14
N LYS A 76 -6.18 -1.33 0.07
CA LYS A 76 -5.35 -1.80 -1.03
C LYS A 76 -5.51 -3.29 -1.29
N GLU A 77 -5.44 -3.66 -2.55
CA GLU A 77 -5.25 -5.02 -3.05
C GLU A 77 -4.16 -4.94 -4.12
N LEU A 78 -2.91 -5.09 -3.67
CA LEU A 78 -1.71 -4.95 -4.47
C LEU A 78 -0.95 -6.28 -4.51
N PRO A 79 -0.09 -6.50 -5.52
CA PRO A 79 0.77 -7.68 -5.57
C PRO A 79 1.73 -7.79 -4.37
N PRO A 80 2.37 -8.96 -4.16
CA PRO A 80 2.12 -10.22 -4.84
C PRO A 80 0.78 -10.84 -4.40
N ILE A 81 0.11 -11.55 -5.31
CA ILE A 81 -1.13 -12.25 -4.97
C ILE A 81 -0.82 -13.53 -4.19
N THR A 82 -1.37 -13.64 -2.99
CA THR A 82 -1.18 -14.79 -2.09
C THR A 82 -2.19 -15.93 -2.30
N ALA A 83 -3.23 -15.71 -3.11
CA ALA A 83 -4.25 -16.71 -3.38
C ALA A 83 -3.68 -18.00 -4.00
N SER A 84 -4.31 -19.14 -3.70
CA SER A 84 -3.92 -20.43 -4.27
C SER A 84 -4.02 -20.42 -5.80
N LEU A 85 -3.12 -21.12 -6.48
CA LEU A 85 -3.15 -21.21 -7.94
C LEU A 85 -4.49 -21.77 -8.44
N ASP A 86 -5.04 -22.77 -7.76
CA ASP A 86 -6.37 -23.31 -8.07
C ASP A 86 -7.45 -22.22 -8.03
N THR A 87 -7.35 -21.30 -7.07
CA THR A 87 -8.26 -20.15 -6.98
C THR A 87 -8.08 -19.19 -8.15
N LEU A 88 -6.85 -18.92 -8.54
CA LEU A 88 -6.52 -18.04 -9.68
C LEU A 88 -6.93 -18.65 -11.01
N ILE A 89 -6.83 -19.97 -11.18
CA ILE A 89 -7.15 -20.67 -12.43
C ILE A 89 -8.67 -20.77 -12.66
N ARG A 90 -9.51 -20.60 -11.64
CA ARG A 90 -10.96 -20.58 -11.83
C ARG A 90 -11.37 -19.47 -12.81
N LYS A 91 -11.99 -19.84 -13.93
CA LYS A 91 -12.36 -18.92 -15.03
C LYS A 91 -13.14 -17.69 -14.57
N HIS A 92 -14.03 -17.84 -13.59
CA HIS A 92 -14.79 -16.73 -13.01
C HIS A 92 -13.92 -15.78 -12.19
N ALA A 93 -12.89 -16.26 -11.50
CA ALA A 93 -11.99 -15.44 -10.70
C ALA A 93 -11.03 -14.63 -11.59
N LYS A 94 -10.48 -15.23 -12.66
CA LYS A 94 -9.51 -14.58 -13.57
C LYS A 94 -9.93 -13.20 -14.06
N LYS A 95 -11.18 -13.07 -14.52
CA LYS A 95 -11.71 -11.83 -15.10
C LYS A 95 -11.87 -10.68 -14.09
N TYR A 96 -11.83 -11.00 -12.79
CA TYR A 96 -11.94 -10.04 -11.70
C TYR A 96 -10.61 -9.77 -10.98
N LEU A 97 -9.53 -10.47 -11.35
CA LEU A 97 -8.20 -10.21 -10.79
C LEU A 97 -7.74 -8.81 -11.20
N ARG A 98 -7.46 -7.99 -10.19
CA ARG A 98 -7.09 -6.59 -10.35
C ARG A 98 -6.16 -6.13 -9.24
N GLN A 99 -5.42 -5.09 -9.56
CA GLN A 99 -4.67 -4.25 -8.64
C GLN A 99 -5.57 -3.07 -8.32
N GLN A 100 -5.86 -2.81 -7.05
CA GLN A 100 -6.71 -1.70 -6.67
C GLN A 100 -6.25 -1.02 -5.40
N VAL A 101 -6.49 0.30 -5.36
CA VAL A 101 -6.28 1.14 -4.19
C VAL A 101 -7.50 2.00 -3.97
N GLN A 102 -7.78 2.27 -2.70
CA GLN A 102 -8.71 3.32 -2.29
C GLN A 102 -7.89 4.41 -1.61
N ILE A 103 -8.07 5.64 -2.08
CA ILE A 103 -7.33 6.82 -1.61
C ILE A 103 -8.33 7.84 -1.10
N THR A 104 -8.04 8.49 0.02
CA THR A 104 -8.88 9.53 0.62
C THR A 104 -8.04 10.75 0.99
N GLY A 105 -8.67 11.91 1.10
CA GLY A 105 -8.03 13.15 1.52
C GLY A 105 -8.05 13.41 3.03
N LEU A 106 -8.88 12.68 3.79
CA LEU A 106 -9.10 12.92 5.23
C LEU A 106 -9.38 14.40 5.59
N GLY A 107 -10.11 15.11 4.72
CA GLY A 107 -10.43 16.54 4.90
C GLY A 107 -9.47 17.52 4.22
N SER A 108 -8.50 17.01 3.44
CA SER A 108 -7.63 17.83 2.58
C SER A 108 -8.45 18.64 1.56
N VAL A 109 -8.17 19.95 1.50
CA VAL A 109 -8.81 20.87 0.56
C VAL A 109 -8.42 20.54 -0.87
N GLN A 110 -7.16 20.19 -1.11
CA GLN A 110 -6.70 19.84 -2.45
C GLN A 110 -7.33 18.55 -2.97
N PHE A 111 -7.55 17.58 -2.08
CA PHE A 111 -8.24 16.35 -2.44
C PHE A 111 -9.70 16.60 -2.79
N ASP A 112 -10.41 17.44 -2.03
CA ASP A 112 -11.79 17.81 -2.33
C ASP A 112 -11.91 18.56 -3.67
N ASN A 113 -10.96 19.44 -3.98
CA ASN A 113 -10.85 20.08 -5.30
C ASN A 113 -10.63 19.05 -6.41
N ALA A 114 -9.79 18.04 -6.18
CA ALA A 114 -9.59 16.95 -7.14
C ALA A 114 -10.87 16.16 -7.39
N ILE A 115 -11.69 15.88 -6.36
CA ILE A 115 -12.99 15.23 -6.52
C ILE A 115 -13.92 16.08 -7.39
N ASN A 116 -13.99 17.39 -7.15
CA ASN A 116 -14.76 18.30 -7.99
C ASN A 116 -14.30 18.24 -9.44
N LYS A 117 -12.99 18.21 -9.68
CA LYS A 117 -12.45 18.10 -11.04
C LYS A 117 -12.74 16.76 -11.70
N ILE A 118 -12.77 15.66 -10.95
CA ILE A 118 -13.22 14.37 -11.47
C ILE A 118 -14.71 14.40 -11.88
N ARG A 119 -15.56 15.17 -11.17
CA ARG A 119 -16.95 15.41 -11.62
C ARG A 119 -16.98 16.16 -12.96
N GLU A 120 -16.12 17.14 -13.17
CA GLU A 120 -16.00 17.82 -14.47
C GLU A 120 -15.53 16.86 -15.57
N ILE A 121 -14.57 15.97 -15.28
CA ILE A 121 -14.15 14.91 -16.21
C ILE A 121 -15.31 13.96 -16.53
N TYR A 122 -16.13 13.60 -15.54
CA TYR A 122 -17.33 12.79 -15.77
C TYR A 122 -18.29 13.48 -16.75
N LEU A 123 -18.55 14.78 -16.59
CA LEU A 123 -19.39 15.56 -17.51
C LEU A 123 -18.78 15.62 -18.92
N LYS A 124 -17.45 15.58 -19.05
CA LYS A 124 -16.81 15.49 -20.37
C LYS A 124 -17.16 14.19 -21.11
N PHE A 125 -17.45 13.11 -20.40
CA PHE A 125 -17.92 11.87 -21.02
C PHE A 125 -19.39 11.94 -21.45
N THR A 126 -20.23 12.72 -20.75
CA THR A 126 -21.66 12.87 -21.13
C THR A 126 -21.83 13.57 -22.48
N ASP A 127 -20.82 14.30 -22.95
CA ASP A 127 -20.82 14.91 -24.30
C ASP A 127 -20.78 13.88 -25.43
N LYS A 128 -20.28 12.66 -25.17
CA LYS A 128 -20.10 11.59 -26.18
C LYS A 128 -20.90 10.34 -25.91
N VAL A 129 -21.33 10.13 -24.67
CA VAL A 129 -22.09 8.97 -24.23
C VAL A 129 -23.47 9.44 -23.83
N ASP A 130 -24.51 8.75 -24.31
CA ASP A 130 -25.89 9.02 -23.90
C ASP A 130 -25.98 9.03 -22.36
N GLU A 131 -26.31 10.20 -21.81
CA GLU A 131 -26.39 10.47 -20.38
C GLU A 131 -27.35 9.49 -19.68
N LYS A 132 -28.42 9.07 -20.35
CA LYS A 132 -29.39 8.11 -19.80
C LYS A 132 -28.80 6.72 -19.60
N LEU A 133 -27.73 6.41 -20.32
CA LEU A 133 -27.03 5.13 -20.26
C LEU A 133 -25.76 5.21 -19.41
N LEU A 134 -25.32 6.40 -19.01
CA LEU A 134 -24.14 6.57 -18.18
C LEU A 134 -24.53 6.60 -16.71
N HIS A 135 -24.02 5.64 -15.94
CA HIS A 135 -24.20 5.65 -14.49
C HIS A 135 -23.59 6.91 -13.88
N PRO A 136 -24.35 7.66 -13.04
CA PRO A 136 -23.82 8.80 -12.31
C PRO A 136 -22.57 8.42 -11.53
N TRP A 137 -21.49 9.17 -11.75
CA TRP A 137 -20.30 8.98 -10.95
C TRP A 137 -20.43 9.69 -9.61
N LYS A 138 -20.02 9.01 -8.55
CA LYS A 138 -19.86 9.55 -7.21
C LYS A 138 -18.58 9.01 -6.58
N PRO A 139 -17.90 9.80 -5.74
CA PRO A 139 -16.82 9.27 -4.92
C PRO A 139 -17.37 8.18 -3.98
N ASP A 140 -16.50 7.26 -3.59
CA ASP A 140 -16.76 6.32 -2.51
C ASP A 140 -16.57 7.04 -1.16
N SER A 141 -16.74 6.33 -0.05
CA SER A 141 -16.47 6.86 1.29
C SER A 141 -15.59 5.94 2.13
N PHE A 142 -14.76 6.56 2.96
CA PHE A 142 -13.95 5.92 3.99
C PHE A 142 -14.11 6.72 5.28
N ASN A 143 -14.69 6.12 6.32
CA ASN A 143 -14.96 6.80 7.61
C ASN A 143 -15.62 8.19 7.44
N SER A 144 -16.63 8.28 6.58
CA SER A 144 -17.34 9.52 6.21
C SER A 144 -16.55 10.53 5.37
N PHE A 145 -15.26 10.30 5.10
CA PHE A 145 -14.49 11.09 4.15
C PHE A 145 -14.69 10.59 2.72
N PRO A 146 -14.76 11.47 1.71
CA PRO A 146 -14.74 11.05 0.32
C PRO A 146 -13.49 10.25 -0.05
N ALA A 147 -13.65 9.26 -0.91
CA ALA A 147 -12.58 8.38 -1.36
C ALA A 147 -12.69 8.06 -2.86
N ILE A 148 -11.54 7.77 -3.46
CA ILE A 148 -11.40 7.40 -4.87
C ILE A 148 -10.89 5.97 -4.96
N ASN A 149 -11.64 5.13 -5.68
CA ASN A 149 -11.22 3.78 -6.02
C ASN A 149 -10.54 3.79 -7.40
N ALA A 150 -9.25 3.47 -7.44
CA ALA A 150 -8.49 3.31 -8.68
C ALA A 150 -8.14 1.84 -8.88
N THR A 151 -8.44 1.29 -10.05
CA THR A 151 -8.35 -0.17 -10.29
C THR A 151 -7.80 -0.50 -11.67
N THR A 152 -6.90 -1.48 -11.76
CA THR A 152 -6.35 -1.98 -13.03
C THR A 152 -6.35 -3.50 -13.04
N ARG A 153 -6.96 -4.10 -14.06
CA ARG A 153 -6.99 -5.56 -14.20
C ARG A 153 -5.61 -6.10 -14.53
N TYR A 154 -5.24 -7.25 -13.98
CA TYR A 154 -4.01 -7.95 -14.39
C TYR A 154 -4.10 -8.48 -15.81
N PHE A 155 -5.30 -8.83 -16.26
CA PHE A 155 -5.51 -9.48 -17.54
C PHE A 155 -6.61 -8.82 -18.36
N THR A 156 -6.41 -8.83 -19.68
CA THR A 156 -7.43 -8.52 -20.67
C THR A 156 -7.80 -9.79 -21.42
N PRO A 157 -9.09 -10.11 -21.64
CA PRO A 157 -9.46 -11.24 -22.50
C PRO A 157 -8.86 -11.07 -23.90
N THR A 158 -8.24 -12.11 -24.47
CA THR A 158 -7.55 -12.02 -25.77
C THR A 158 -8.46 -11.49 -26.88
N ARG A 159 -9.74 -11.90 -26.88
CA ARG A 159 -10.79 -11.41 -27.80
C ARG A 159 -11.12 -9.92 -27.68
N MET A 160 -10.62 -9.24 -26.65
CA MET A 160 -10.80 -7.81 -26.39
C MET A 160 -9.47 -7.05 -26.48
N ALA A 161 -8.35 -7.75 -26.67
CA ALA A 161 -7.02 -7.14 -26.59
C ALA A 161 -6.57 -6.52 -27.92
N ALA A 162 -7.42 -6.48 -28.95
CA ALA A 162 -7.07 -6.00 -30.29
C ALA A 162 -5.74 -6.60 -30.77
N SER A 163 -4.93 -5.82 -31.47
CA SER A 163 -3.56 -6.14 -31.88
C SER A 163 -2.50 -5.88 -30.78
N SER A 164 -2.90 -5.80 -29.50
CA SER A 164 -1.96 -5.54 -28.41
C SER A 164 -1.01 -6.71 -28.21
N SER A 165 0.27 -6.40 -27.96
CA SER A 165 1.27 -7.41 -27.60
C SER A 165 1.22 -7.75 -26.11
N SER A 166 1.64 -8.97 -25.79
CA SER A 166 1.80 -9.39 -24.40
C SER A 166 3.08 -8.78 -23.84
N VAL A 167 2.99 -8.21 -22.64
CA VAL A 167 4.14 -7.81 -21.84
C VAL A 167 4.33 -8.78 -20.67
N PRO A 168 5.56 -9.03 -20.21
CA PRO A 168 5.80 -9.87 -19.05
C PRO A 168 5.41 -9.14 -17.76
N PHE A 169 5.00 -9.90 -16.74
CA PHE A 169 4.87 -9.38 -15.38
C PHE A 169 6.25 -9.00 -14.83
N ALA A 170 6.31 -7.90 -14.08
CA ALA A 170 7.50 -7.59 -13.30
C ALA A 170 7.70 -8.62 -12.18
N SER A 171 8.96 -8.87 -11.80
CA SER A 171 9.31 -9.87 -10.79
C SER A 171 8.67 -9.60 -9.42
N TYR A 172 8.49 -8.34 -9.03
CA TYR A 172 7.81 -7.95 -7.79
C TYR A 172 6.27 -8.05 -7.88
N VAL A 173 5.71 -8.18 -9.08
CA VAL A 173 4.26 -8.40 -9.29
C VAL A 173 3.92 -9.88 -9.26
N ASP A 174 4.75 -10.70 -9.91
CA ASP A 174 4.56 -12.15 -10.02
C ASP A 174 5.85 -12.93 -9.68
N PRO A 175 6.32 -12.88 -8.42
CA PRO A 175 7.61 -13.47 -8.03
C PRO A 175 7.67 -14.98 -8.28
N ASP A 176 6.54 -15.66 -8.13
CA ASP A 176 6.42 -17.11 -8.26
C ASP A 176 5.86 -17.56 -9.64
N GLY A 177 5.64 -16.65 -10.58
CA GLY A 177 5.09 -16.98 -11.90
C GLY A 177 3.61 -17.44 -11.91
N ARG A 178 2.89 -17.23 -10.80
CA ARG A 178 1.51 -17.70 -10.59
C ARG A 178 0.51 -16.92 -11.44
N LEU A 179 0.69 -15.60 -11.60
CA LEU A 179 -0.14 -14.79 -12.48
C LEU A 179 0.07 -15.19 -13.93
N LYS A 180 1.33 -15.38 -14.34
CA LYS A 180 1.68 -15.87 -15.68
C LYS A 180 1.05 -17.24 -15.95
N GLN A 181 1.08 -18.15 -14.98
CA GLN A 181 0.44 -19.46 -15.11
C GLN A 181 -1.09 -19.36 -15.13
N ALA A 182 -1.68 -18.51 -14.29
CA ALA A 182 -3.12 -18.31 -14.22
C ALA A 182 -3.70 -17.67 -15.48
N MET A 183 -2.94 -16.83 -16.19
CA MET A 183 -3.36 -16.15 -17.42
C MET A 183 -3.90 -17.15 -18.46
N GLY A 184 -3.16 -18.22 -18.75
CA GLY A 184 -3.51 -19.19 -19.79
C GLY A 184 -3.55 -18.56 -21.19
N SER A 185 -4.32 -19.16 -22.11
CA SER A 185 -4.46 -18.71 -23.52
C SER A 185 -5.59 -17.71 -23.75
N ASP A 186 -6.60 -17.69 -22.87
CA ASP A 186 -7.82 -16.89 -23.04
C ASP A 186 -7.62 -15.41 -22.68
N PHE A 187 -6.47 -15.09 -22.09
CA PHE A 187 -6.14 -13.79 -21.56
C PHE A 187 -4.72 -13.37 -21.94
N ILE A 188 -4.48 -12.08 -21.94
CA ILE A 188 -3.20 -11.45 -22.22
C ILE A 188 -2.94 -10.32 -21.21
N HIS A 189 -1.69 -10.16 -20.81
CA HIS A 189 -1.22 -9.02 -20.02
C HIS A 189 -0.61 -8.00 -20.97
N THR A 190 -1.18 -6.81 -21.07
CA THR A 190 -0.71 -5.74 -21.96
C THR A 190 -0.13 -4.57 -21.16
N VAL A 191 0.46 -3.59 -21.85
CA VAL A 191 0.95 -2.34 -21.22
C VAL A 191 -0.15 -1.66 -20.39
N GLU A 192 -1.40 -1.74 -20.84
CA GLU A 192 -2.57 -1.19 -20.15
C GLU A 192 -2.91 -1.91 -18.83
N ASN A 193 -2.42 -3.14 -18.64
CA ASN A 193 -2.62 -3.92 -17.43
C ASN A 193 -1.50 -3.71 -16.39
N ARG A 194 -0.43 -3.00 -16.76
CA ARG A 194 0.72 -2.73 -15.91
C ARG A 194 0.43 -1.60 -14.94
N VAL A 195 0.91 -1.75 -13.71
CA VAL A 195 0.97 -0.70 -12.70
C VAL A 195 2.42 -0.60 -12.26
N ASP A 196 2.97 0.61 -12.27
CA ASP A 196 4.31 0.87 -11.77
C ASP A 196 4.28 1.36 -10.32
N TYR A 197 5.32 1.03 -9.57
CA TYR A 197 5.39 1.26 -8.13
C TYR A 197 6.70 1.95 -7.79
N TYR A 198 6.60 3.10 -7.14
CA TYR A 198 7.75 3.94 -6.83
C TYR A 198 7.76 4.39 -5.37
N GLU A 199 8.93 4.78 -4.91
CA GLU A 199 9.12 5.52 -3.66
C GLU A 199 9.84 6.82 -3.98
N MET A 200 9.35 7.91 -3.42
CA MET A 200 9.99 9.21 -3.50
C MET A 200 11.23 9.24 -2.61
N ILE A 201 12.37 9.60 -3.19
CA ILE A 201 13.63 9.83 -2.48
C ILE A 201 13.89 11.34 -2.46
N ARG A 202 14.01 11.90 -1.25
CA ARG A 202 14.39 13.30 -1.02
C ARG A 202 15.92 13.39 -0.96
N GLY A 203 16.51 14.13 -1.89
CA GLY A 203 17.94 14.42 -1.93
C GLY A 203 18.34 15.60 -1.05
N LEU A 204 19.65 15.87 -0.98
CA LEU A 204 20.24 16.90 -0.11
C LEU A 204 19.84 18.36 -0.47
N ASN A 205 19.35 18.60 -1.70
CA ASN A 205 19.02 19.94 -2.21
C ASN A 205 17.52 20.08 -2.55
N ASP A 206 16.63 19.44 -1.79
CA ASP A 206 15.21 19.28 -2.15
C ASP A 206 14.98 18.64 -3.53
N SER A 207 16.01 17.98 -4.08
CA SER A 207 15.86 17.23 -5.31
C SER A 207 15.00 16.00 -5.05
N VAL A 208 13.95 15.86 -5.85
CA VAL A 208 13.04 14.72 -5.77
C VAL A 208 13.42 13.73 -6.85
N SER A 209 13.65 12.48 -6.46
CA SER A 209 13.83 11.37 -7.40
C SER A 209 12.92 10.21 -7.02
N TYR A 210 12.71 9.29 -7.97
CA TYR A 210 11.86 8.13 -7.76
C TYR A 210 12.66 6.86 -7.99
N ARG A 211 12.45 5.88 -7.11
CA ARG A 211 13.02 4.54 -7.24
C ARG A 211 11.90 3.51 -7.29
N ALA A 212 12.03 2.53 -8.19
CA ALA A 212 11.08 1.43 -8.24
C ALA A 212 11.12 0.61 -6.95
N VAL A 213 9.95 0.23 -6.43
CA VAL A 213 9.81 -0.54 -5.19
C VAL A 213 8.78 -1.67 -5.33
N ASP A 214 8.87 -2.65 -4.44
CA ASP A 214 7.89 -3.73 -4.36
C ASP A 214 6.53 -3.21 -3.85
N PRO A 215 5.38 -3.64 -4.42
CA PRO A 215 4.07 -3.19 -3.97
C PRO A 215 3.73 -3.54 -2.50
N VAL A 216 4.45 -4.49 -1.89
CA VAL A 216 4.37 -4.82 -0.45
C VAL A 216 4.77 -3.63 0.41
N THR A 217 5.60 -2.72 -0.10
CA THR A 217 6.07 -1.50 0.58
C THR A 217 4.90 -0.63 1.04
N PHE A 218 3.86 -0.51 0.21
CA PHE A 218 2.69 0.32 0.50
C PHE A 218 1.84 -0.30 1.60
N LYS A 219 1.47 0.51 2.58
CA LYS A 219 0.62 0.17 3.72
C LYS A 219 -0.53 1.18 3.85
N VAL A 220 -1.64 0.71 4.43
CA VAL A 220 -2.75 1.60 4.78
C VAL A 220 -2.25 2.66 5.76
N GLY A 221 -2.55 3.92 5.50
CA GLY A 221 -2.05 5.08 6.24
C GLY A 221 -0.88 5.81 5.58
N ASP A 222 -0.30 5.26 4.50
CA ASP A 222 0.75 5.96 3.74
C ASP A 222 0.15 7.11 2.91
N ILE A 223 0.89 8.22 2.82
CA ILE A 223 0.63 9.29 1.86
C ILE A 223 1.26 8.88 0.53
N VAL A 224 0.45 8.80 -0.51
CA VAL A 224 0.81 8.29 -1.82
C VAL A 224 0.41 9.27 -2.92
N GLU A 225 1.01 9.13 -4.09
CA GLU A 225 0.56 9.74 -5.34
C GLU A 225 0.15 8.65 -6.31
N ALA A 226 -1.09 8.68 -6.77
CA ALA A 226 -1.57 7.79 -7.82
C ALA A 226 -1.60 8.51 -9.16
N ILE A 227 -1.10 7.86 -10.21
CA ILE A 227 -1.33 8.28 -11.59
C ILE A 227 -2.57 7.55 -12.10
N LEU A 228 -3.54 8.31 -12.57
CA LEU A 228 -4.89 7.86 -12.91
C LEU A 228 -5.18 8.10 -14.39
N ALA A 229 -5.86 7.13 -15.00
CA ALA A 229 -6.48 7.30 -16.30
C ALA A 229 -8.00 7.15 -16.19
N PHE A 230 -8.75 7.90 -17.01
CA PHE A 230 -10.20 7.94 -16.96
C PHE A 230 -10.80 7.34 -18.23
N SER A 231 -11.77 6.45 -18.08
CA SER A 231 -12.50 5.89 -19.22
C SER A 231 -13.93 5.52 -18.86
N VAL A 232 -14.78 5.41 -19.87
CA VAL A 232 -16.13 4.85 -19.75
C VAL A 232 -16.17 3.50 -20.46
N VAL A 233 -16.76 2.51 -19.78
CA VAL A 233 -16.87 1.13 -20.27
C VAL A 233 -18.31 0.63 -20.17
N PRO A 234 -18.76 -0.25 -21.09
CA PRO A 234 -19.99 -1.02 -20.90
C PRO A 234 -19.91 -1.89 -19.63
N VAL A 235 -21.00 -1.98 -18.87
CA VAL A 235 -21.02 -2.74 -17.60
C VAL A 235 -21.03 -4.24 -17.85
N THR A 236 -21.81 -4.68 -18.83
CA THR A 236 -21.93 -6.07 -19.26
C THR A 236 -21.68 -6.21 -20.77
N PRO A 237 -21.40 -7.43 -21.27
CA PRO A 237 -21.32 -7.67 -22.72
C PRO A 237 -22.60 -7.30 -23.48
N GLN A 238 -23.77 -7.38 -22.83
CA GLN A 238 -25.04 -6.98 -23.43
C GLN A 238 -25.13 -5.45 -23.60
N ASP A 239 -24.41 -4.68 -22.78
CA ASP A 239 -24.49 -3.22 -22.76
C ASP A 239 -23.72 -2.52 -23.89
N ILE A 240 -22.93 -3.27 -24.65
CA ILE A 240 -22.06 -2.78 -25.73
C ILE A 240 -22.83 -1.93 -26.75
N ARG A 241 -24.09 -2.29 -27.06
CA ARG A 241 -24.92 -1.58 -28.05
C ARG A 241 -25.71 -0.44 -27.42
N ASN A 242 -26.66 -0.76 -26.54
CA ASN A 242 -27.62 0.22 -25.99
C ASN A 242 -27.82 0.07 -24.47
N GLY A 243 -26.82 -0.44 -23.76
CA GLY A 243 -26.96 -0.67 -22.33
C GLY A 243 -26.09 0.23 -21.48
N SER A 244 -26.07 -0.12 -20.20
CA SER A 244 -25.49 0.70 -19.16
C SER A 244 -23.97 0.79 -19.24
N LYS A 245 -23.46 1.98 -19.00
CA LYS A 245 -22.04 2.32 -19.05
C LYS A 245 -21.64 2.95 -17.73
N LYS A 246 -20.37 2.81 -17.37
CA LYS A 246 -19.83 3.43 -16.15
C LYS A 246 -18.46 4.04 -16.41
N MET A 247 -18.20 5.17 -15.77
CA MET A 247 -16.84 5.67 -15.66
C MET A 247 -16.03 4.76 -14.73
N ILE A 248 -14.81 4.43 -15.14
CA ILE A 248 -13.82 3.74 -14.34
C ILE A 248 -12.57 4.61 -14.25
N ILE A 249 -11.91 4.54 -13.11
CA ILE A 249 -10.64 5.19 -12.84
C ILE A 249 -9.58 4.09 -12.77
N SER A 250 -8.67 4.10 -13.74
CA SER A 250 -7.62 3.10 -13.87
C SER A 250 -6.36 3.58 -13.16
N LEU A 251 -5.71 2.69 -12.40
CA LEU A 251 -4.44 2.95 -11.74
C LEU A 251 -3.29 2.68 -12.74
N ARG A 252 -2.42 3.65 -13.01
CA ARG A 252 -1.24 3.48 -13.88
C ARG A 252 0.05 3.39 -13.08
N SER A 253 0.16 4.17 -12.03
CA SER A 253 1.33 4.19 -11.16
C SER A 253 0.93 4.56 -9.75
N LEU A 254 1.71 4.12 -8.77
CA LEU A 254 1.59 4.48 -7.37
C LEU A 254 2.96 4.80 -6.79
N ALA A 255 3.12 6.00 -6.23
CA ALA A 255 4.35 6.44 -5.58
C ALA A 255 4.13 6.66 -4.08
N LEU A 256 5.01 6.15 -3.24
CA LEU A 256 5.04 6.45 -1.80
C LEU A 256 5.68 7.83 -1.60
N LEU A 257 4.97 8.75 -0.95
CA LEU A 257 5.45 10.11 -0.68
C LEU A 257 5.93 10.29 0.76
N ASP A 258 5.15 9.79 1.70
CA ASP A 258 5.44 9.88 3.12
C ASP A 258 4.73 8.75 3.87
N ASN A 259 5.37 8.23 4.93
CA ASN A 259 4.82 7.20 5.79
C ASN A 259 4.91 7.57 7.29
N SER A 260 5.26 8.81 7.60
CA SER A 260 5.53 9.32 8.94
C SER A 260 4.31 9.18 9.83
N GLN A 261 3.12 9.56 9.37
CA GLN A 261 1.88 9.44 10.16
C GLN A 261 1.56 7.98 10.50
N ARG A 262 1.75 7.06 9.55
CA ARG A 262 1.57 5.63 9.80
C ARG A 262 2.58 5.09 10.81
N ILE A 263 3.86 5.49 10.70
CA ILE A 263 4.90 5.06 11.64
C ILE A 263 4.60 5.60 13.04
N ASN A 264 4.22 6.88 13.15
CA ASN A 264 3.86 7.50 14.42
C ASN A 264 2.67 6.78 15.09
N ALA A 265 1.63 6.46 14.32
CA ALA A 265 0.48 5.68 14.81
C ALA A 265 0.90 4.30 15.33
N ALA A 266 1.77 3.60 14.61
CA ALA A 266 2.27 2.30 15.02
C ALA A 266 3.11 2.38 16.32
N ILE A 267 3.94 3.41 16.46
CA ILE A 267 4.72 3.65 17.69
C ILE A 267 3.80 3.95 18.87
N ALA A 268 2.80 4.81 18.67
CA ALA A 268 1.81 5.13 19.70
C ALA A 268 1.05 3.86 20.15
N GLY A 269 0.66 3.00 19.20
CA GLY A 269 0.01 1.71 19.50
C GLY A 269 0.87 0.81 20.37
N MET A 270 2.14 0.65 20.02
CA MET A 270 3.09 -0.14 20.82
C MET A 270 3.27 0.43 22.24
N GLN A 271 3.27 1.76 22.39
CA GLN A 271 3.39 2.42 23.70
C GLN A 271 2.13 2.22 24.56
N ALA A 272 0.95 2.29 23.95
CA ALA A 272 -0.32 2.03 24.63
C ALA A 272 -0.40 0.57 25.13
N GLU A 273 -0.06 -0.40 24.27
CA GLU A 273 -0.02 -1.83 24.64
C GLU A 273 0.98 -2.12 25.76
N ALA A 274 2.19 -1.54 25.71
CA ALA A 274 3.20 -1.70 26.74
C ALA A 274 2.72 -1.17 28.10
N SER A 275 1.99 -0.04 28.10
CA SER A 275 1.41 0.55 29.32
C SER A 275 0.34 -0.36 29.94
N VAL A 276 -0.47 -1.02 29.12
CA VAL A 276 -1.47 -2.01 29.58
C VAL A 276 -0.79 -3.30 30.10
N ALA A 277 0.30 -3.74 29.47
CA ALA A 277 1.04 -4.92 29.90
C ALA A 277 1.72 -4.73 31.27
N ILE A 278 2.18 -3.52 31.60
CA ILE A 278 2.73 -3.19 32.93
C ILE A 278 1.63 -3.23 34.01
N ALA A 279 0.39 -2.91 33.66
CA ALA A 279 -0.75 -2.93 34.59
C ALA A 279 -1.30 -4.33 34.89
N ARG A 280 -0.90 -5.37 34.13
CA ARG A 280 -1.30 -6.77 34.37
C ARG A 280 -0.11 -7.57 34.90
N PRO A 281 -0.20 -8.23 36.07
CA PRO A 281 0.87 -9.11 36.53
C PRO A 281 0.96 -10.32 35.60
N PHE A 282 1.99 -10.34 34.74
CA PHE A 282 2.30 -11.49 33.91
C PHE A 282 2.93 -12.60 34.77
N ALA A 283 2.38 -13.80 34.70
CA ALA A 283 3.07 -15.01 35.13
C ALA A 283 4.32 -15.22 34.26
N PRO A 284 5.46 -15.66 34.83
CA PRO A 284 6.73 -15.72 34.11
C PRO A 284 6.66 -16.77 33.00
N THR A 285 6.71 -16.32 31.75
CA THR A 285 6.91 -17.21 30.60
C THR A 285 8.41 -17.42 30.36
N THR A 286 8.78 -18.66 30.09
CA THR A 286 10.16 -19.10 29.84
C THR A 286 10.62 -18.65 28.46
N ASN A 287 11.02 -17.39 28.33
CA ASN A 287 11.58 -16.87 27.09
C ASN A 287 12.97 -17.48 26.82
N LYS A 288 13.12 -18.16 25.67
CA LYS A 288 14.41 -18.59 25.15
C LYS A 288 15.24 -17.36 24.78
N ARG A 289 16.26 -17.06 25.59
CA ARG A 289 17.22 -15.97 25.33
C ARG A 289 18.04 -16.30 24.09
N ARG A 290 17.88 -15.52 23.01
CA ARG A 290 18.80 -15.53 21.87
C ARG A 290 20.05 -14.74 22.26
N ARG A 291 21.17 -15.43 22.51
CA ARG A 291 22.48 -14.78 22.64
C ARG A 291 22.95 -14.36 21.24
N VAL A 292 22.99 -13.06 20.99
CA VAL A 292 23.75 -12.49 19.86
C VAL A 292 25.11 -12.12 20.42
N GLN A 293 26.14 -12.89 20.07
CA GLN A 293 27.53 -12.49 20.28
C GLN A 293 28.03 -11.86 18.99
N PHE A 294 28.37 -10.58 19.03
CA PHE A 294 29.26 -10.02 18.03
C PHE A 294 30.66 -10.56 18.37
N LYS A 295 31.25 -11.35 17.48
CA LYS A 295 32.70 -11.55 17.49
C LYS A 295 33.30 -10.24 17.01
N GLN A 296 33.86 -9.48 17.94
CA GLN A 296 34.80 -8.44 17.61
C GLN A 296 36.09 -9.18 17.26
N ASP A 297 36.57 -9.05 16.03
CA ASP A 297 37.89 -9.56 15.65
C ASP A 297 38.92 -8.76 16.45
N SER A 298 39.35 -9.35 17.57
CA SER A 298 40.48 -8.86 18.35
C SER A 298 41.75 -9.28 17.64
N THR A 299 42.37 -8.35 16.92
CA THR A 299 43.82 -8.36 16.77
C THR A 299 44.42 -8.17 18.17
N ASP A 300 45.31 -9.09 18.51
CA ASP A 300 45.97 -9.26 19.80
C ASP A 300 46.52 -7.95 20.37
N GLU A 301 46.04 -7.55 21.55
CA GLU A 301 46.88 -6.98 22.62
C GLU A 301 46.29 -7.43 23.96
N GLU A 302 47.05 -8.31 24.65
CA GLU A 302 46.77 -8.78 25.99
C GLU A 302 46.97 -7.68 27.05
N GLU A 303 46.30 -7.91 28.18
CA GLU A 303 46.54 -7.36 29.52
C GLU A 303 45.72 -6.15 29.99
N SER A 304 45.25 -6.31 31.24
CA SER A 304 44.50 -5.36 32.09
C SER A 304 43.01 -5.20 31.69
N ILE A 305 42.00 -5.52 32.50
CA ILE A 305 41.86 -5.38 33.95
C ILE A 305 40.88 -6.47 34.46
N ILE A 306 41.42 -7.42 35.23
CA ILE A 306 40.67 -8.16 36.23
C ILE A 306 40.38 -7.18 37.37
N GLY A 307 39.12 -6.79 37.55
CA GLY A 307 38.76 -6.02 38.74
C GLY A 307 37.45 -5.28 38.64
N LEU A 308 36.34 -5.97 38.93
CA LEU A 308 35.27 -5.45 39.80
C LEU A 308 34.22 -6.54 40.03
N LYS A 309 34.50 -7.35 41.06
CA LYS A 309 33.53 -8.20 41.73
C LYS A 309 32.42 -7.34 42.34
N ARG A 310 31.17 -7.78 42.12
CA ARG A 310 30.02 -7.74 43.05
C ARG A 310 29.76 -6.41 43.79
N LEU A 311 28.85 -5.61 43.23
CA LEU A 311 27.92 -4.80 44.02
C LEU A 311 26.75 -5.69 44.45
N HIS A 312 26.67 -5.99 45.75
CA HIS A 312 25.44 -6.45 46.40
C HIS A 312 25.07 -5.40 47.45
N LEU A 313 23.87 -4.84 47.32
CA LEU A 313 23.26 -3.90 48.26
C LEU A 313 22.02 -4.54 48.89
N SER A 314 22.11 -4.68 50.22
CA SER A 314 21.03 -4.73 51.22
C SER A 314 20.09 -5.95 51.31
N GLY A 315 19.81 -6.36 52.56
CA GLY A 315 18.58 -7.06 52.93
C GLY A 315 18.62 -7.99 54.15
N LYS A 316 18.64 -7.42 55.38
CA LYS A 316 18.13 -7.98 56.65
C LYS A 316 16.76 -8.69 56.45
N MET A 317 16.24 -9.67 57.19
CA MET A 317 16.35 -10.30 58.52
C MET A 317 15.72 -11.71 58.37
N GLU A 318 16.09 -12.76 59.11
CA GLU A 318 15.41 -13.15 60.36
C GLU A 318 16.26 -14.18 61.12
N LYS A 319 16.37 -13.98 62.44
CA LYS A 319 16.79 -14.98 63.43
C LYS A 319 15.55 -15.78 63.83
N GLU A 320 15.64 -17.10 63.99
CA GLU A 320 15.66 -17.85 65.26
C GLU A 320 15.09 -19.24 64.87
N ASN A 321 15.43 -20.41 65.38
CA ASN A 321 16.00 -20.79 66.67
C ASN A 321 16.35 -22.31 66.63
N ILE A 322 17.20 -22.73 67.57
CA ILE A 322 17.19 -24.06 68.25
C ILE A 322 17.99 -25.25 67.65
N LYS A 323 19.10 -25.50 68.36
CA LYS A 323 19.69 -26.75 68.90
C LYS A 323 20.56 -27.66 68.02
N GLN A 324 21.83 -27.65 68.44
CA GLN A 324 22.79 -28.75 68.46
C GLN A 324 22.20 -30.06 68.99
N SER A 325 22.58 -31.20 68.40
CA SER A 325 23.36 -32.23 69.09
C SER A 325 23.64 -33.42 68.17
N GLY A 326 24.94 -33.61 67.88
CA GLY A 326 25.63 -34.89 68.10
C GLY A 326 25.34 -36.11 67.20
N PRO A 327 26.32 -37.03 67.08
CA PRO A 327 26.51 -37.89 65.92
C PRO A 327 26.18 -39.36 66.22
N LEU A 328 26.24 -40.24 65.22
CA LEU A 328 27.06 -41.48 65.21
C LEU A 328 26.60 -42.48 64.12
N PHE A 329 27.59 -42.96 63.35
CA PHE A 329 27.87 -44.35 62.91
C PHE A 329 26.78 -45.17 62.17
N SER A 330 27.07 -45.57 60.92
CA SER A 330 27.51 -46.92 60.51
C SER A 330 26.33 -47.85 60.20
N ALA A 331 26.34 -48.84 59.32
CA ALA A 331 27.18 -49.35 58.24
C ALA A 331 26.40 -50.57 57.69
N VAL A 332 26.81 -51.11 56.52
CA VAL A 332 26.51 -52.50 56.05
C VAL A 332 25.04 -52.74 55.66
N GLY A 333 24.65 -53.49 54.63
CA GLY A 333 25.30 -54.38 53.65
C GLY A 333 24.34 -54.52 52.45
N MET A 334 24.84 -54.77 51.24
CA MET A 334 25.11 -56.10 50.65
C MET A 334 23.87 -56.97 50.38
N ASN A 335 23.87 -57.49 49.14
CA ASN A 335 23.14 -58.63 48.54
C ASN A 335 21.77 -58.29 47.93
N LEU A 336 21.65 -58.33 46.60
CA LEU A 336 21.55 -59.53 45.72
C LEU A 336 20.22 -60.24 45.92
N ASP A 337 19.30 -60.04 44.98
CA ASP A 337 18.97 -61.03 43.95
C ASP A 337 18.49 -60.32 42.67
#